data_AF-A0A2D8QND0-F1
#
_entry.id   AF-A0A2D8QND0-F1
#
_cell.length_a   1.000
_cell.length_b   1.000
_cell.length_c   1.000
_cell.angle_alpha   90.00
_cell.angle_beta   90.00
_cell.angle_gamma   90.00
#
_symmetry.space_group_name_H-M   'P 1'
#
loop_
_entity.id
_entity.type
_entity.pdbx_description
1 polymer ?
#
loop_
_entity_poly.entity_id
_entity_poly.type
_entity_poly.pdbx_seq_one_letter_code
_entity_poly.pdbx_strand_id
1 'polypeptide(L)'
;MSDSKTTEELFFDKSEMSNSSVQKLLSNTLRHSDDGELFFEYEQSESFIFDDGILRSANFDTNQGFGLRAIHDQTVAYAHFSE
;
A
#
# COMPACT_ATOMS: atom_id res chain seq x y z
N MET A 1 -9.45 -7.09 10.04
CA MET A 1 -8.63 -6.36 11.02
C MET A 1 -7.20 -6.76 10.74
N SER A 2 -6.41 -5.92 10.08
CA SER A 2 -5.01 -6.22 9.75
C SER A 2 -4.21 -6.37 11.04
N ASP A 3 -3.36 -7.39 11.10
CA ASP A 3 -2.46 -7.56 12.25
C ASP A 3 -1.45 -6.41 12.26
N SER A 4 -1.40 -5.66 13.37
CA SER A 4 -0.52 -4.50 13.51
C SER A 4 0.95 -4.88 13.32
N LYS A 5 1.31 -6.13 13.64
CA LYS A 5 2.67 -6.63 13.46
C LYS A 5 3.04 -6.78 11.99
N THR A 6 2.14 -7.33 11.19
CA THR A 6 2.30 -7.48 9.74
C THR A 6 2.40 -6.13 9.05
N THR A 7 1.71 -5.10 9.55
CA THR A 7 1.77 -3.74 8.98
C THR A 7 3.15 -3.11 9.19
N GLU A 8 3.72 -3.23 10.40
CA GLU A 8 5.07 -2.74 10.69
C GLU A 8 6.13 -3.46 9.86
N GLU A 9 6.07 -4.79 9.79
CA GLU A 9 7.02 -5.60 9.02
C GLU A 9 6.98 -5.32 7.50
N LEU A 10 5.80 -5.06 6.94
CA LEU A 10 5.62 -4.84 5.50
C LEU A 10 6.00 -3.41 5.08
N PHE A 11 5.60 -2.39 5.86
CA PHE A 11 5.67 -1.00 5.40
C PHE A 11 6.69 -0.13 6.12
N PHE A 12 7.07 -0.45 7.37
CA PHE A 12 7.91 0.42 8.20
C PHE A 12 9.29 -0.19 8.48
N ASP A 13 9.40 -1.48 8.77
CA ASP A 13 10.68 -2.13 9.09
C ASP A 13 11.66 -2.17 7.89
N LYS A 14 11.11 -2.19 6.68
CA LYS A 14 11.87 -2.29 5.42
C LYS A 14 12.04 -0.95 4.70
N SER A 15 11.50 0.14 5.25
CA SER A 15 11.57 1.48 4.66
C SER A 15 12.24 2.47 5.61
N GLU A 16 12.60 3.65 5.11
CA GLU A 16 13.02 4.77 5.97
C GLU A 16 11.81 5.51 6.60
N MET A 17 10.60 5.00 6.40
CA MET A 17 9.37 5.61 6.87
C MET A 17 9.04 5.08 8.27
N SER A 18 8.62 5.97 9.17
CA SER A 18 7.98 5.59 10.43
C SER A 18 6.51 5.96 10.40
N ASN A 19 5.67 5.21 11.13
CA ASN A 19 4.25 5.52 11.30
C ASN A 19 4.03 7.00 11.71
N SER A 20 4.82 7.50 12.67
CA SER A 20 4.77 8.90 13.11
C SER A 20 5.10 9.91 12.01
N SER A 21 6.08 9.61 11.15
CA SER A 21 6.46 10.49 10.05
C SER A 21 5.41 10.51 8.93
N VAL A 22 4.80 9.36 8.64
CA VAL A 22 3.70 9.24 7.69
C VAL A 22 2.48 10.00 8.19
N GLN A 23 2.12 9.82 9.46
CA GLN A 23 0.99 10.53 10.05
C GLN A 23 1.19 12.05 10.02
N LYS A 24 2.41 12.52 10.30
CA LYS A 24 2.76 13.95 10.22
C LYS A 24 2.66 14.48 8.79
N LEU A 25 3.19 13.73 7.81
CA LEU A 25 3.10 14.10 6.40
C LEU A 25 1.65 14.14 5.94
N LEU A 26 0.87 13.10 6.22
CA LEU A 26 -0.54 12.99 5.86
C LEU A 26 -1.36 14.13 6.46
N SER A 27 -1.15 14.43 7.74
CA SER A 27 -1.83 15.53 8.44
C SER A 27 -1.53 16.89 7.82
N ASN A 28 -0.28 17.10 7.36
CA ASN A 28 0.09 18.32 6.65
C ASN A 28 -0.54 18.39 5.25
N THR A 29 -0.57 17.27 4.52
CA THR A 29 -1.16 17.18 3.19
C THR A 29 -2.67 17.41 3.22
N LEU A 30 -3.37 16.85 4.21
CA LEU A 30 -4.83 16.96 4.38
C LEU A 30 -5.27 18.15 5.22
N ARG A 31 -4.38 19.09 5.57
CA ARG A 31 -4.66 20.19 6.50
C ARG A 31 -5.88 21.06 6.13
N HIS A 32 -6.19 21.15 4.84
CA HIS A 32 -7.31 21.95 4.32
C HIS A 32 -8.48 21.09 3.83
N SER A 33 -8.43 19.78 4.08
CA SER A 33 -9.48 18.83 3.77
C SER A 33 -10.33 18.58 5.02
N ASP A 34 -11.60 18.29 4.81
CA ASP A 34 -12.53 17.95 5.89
C ASP A 34 -12.32 16.51 6.37
N ASP A 35 -11.92 15.63 5.45
CA ASP A 35 -11.57 14.24 5.74
C ASP A 35 -10.58 13.71 4.69
N GLY A 36 -10.00 12.55 4.95
CA GLY A 36 -9.19 11.82 4.00
C GLY A 36 -8.70 10.49 4.54
N GLU A 37 -8.29 9.64 3.62
CA GLU A 37 -7.73 8.32 3.93
C GLU A 37 -6.46 8.07 3.12
N LEU A 38 -5.51 7.41 3.78
CA LEU A 38 -4.34 6.84 3.15
C LEU A 38 -4.48 5.32 3.21
N PHE A 39 -4.41 4.70 2.05
CA PHE A 39 -4.41 3.26 1.86
C PHE A 39 -3.02 2.82 1.38
N PHE A 40 -2.50 1.74 1.95
CA PHE A 40 -1.28 1.09 1.52
C PHE A 40 -1.60 -0.32 1.04
N GLU A 41 -0.96 -0.73 -0.04
CA GLU A 41 -1.04 -2.10 -0.56
C GLU A 41 0.35 -2.71 -0.72
N TYR A 42 0.41 -4.00 -0.42
CA TYR A 42 1.54 -4.86 -0.69
C TYR A 42 0.97 -6.21 -1.10
N GLU A 43 1.23 -6.61 -2.34
CA GLU A 43 0.75 -7.84 -2.93
C GLU A 43 1.94 -8.72 -3.33
N GLN A 44 1.89 -9.99 -2.93
CA GLN A 44 2.79 -11.02 -3.44
C GLN A 44 1.95 -12.05 -4.19
N SER A 45 2.32 -12.30 -5.44
CA SER A 45 1.64 -13.24 -6.32
C SER A 45 2.60 -14.35 -6.72
N GLU A 46 2.19 -15.60 -6.48
CA GLU A 46 2.94 -16.79 -6.87
C GLU A 46 2.11 -17.62 -7.83
N SER A 47 2.71 -18.06 -8.94
CA SER A 47 2.05 -18.97 -9.89
C SER A 47 3.00 -20.07 -10.33
N PHE A 48 2.47 -21.29 -10.41
CA PHE A 48 3.20 -22.47 -10.86
C PHE A 48 2.41 -23.15 -11.97
N ILE A 49 3.06 -23.41 -13.10
CA ILE A 49 2.49 -24.12 -14.24
C ILE A 49 3.22 -25.45 -14.39
N PHE A 50 2.47 -26.55 -14.28
CA PHE A 50 2.96 -27.90 -14.48
C PHE A 50 2.40 -28.47 -15.78
N ASP A 51 3.23 -29.24 -16.48
CA ASP A 51 2.89 -29.97 -17.70
C ASP A 51 3.52 -31.36 -17.60
N ASP A 52 2.70 -32.41 -17.70
CA ASP A 52 3.08 -33.81 -17.49
C ASP A 52 3.89 -34.06 -16.20
N GLY A 53 3.52 -33.37 -15.11
CA GLY A 53 4.20 -33.48 -13.81
C GLY A 53 5.55 -32.75 -13.75
N ILE A 54 5.95 -32.05 -14.81
CA ILE A 54 7.15 -31.23 -14.89
C ILE A 54 6.77 -29.76 -14.70
N LEU A 55 7.48 -29.06 -13.82
CA LEU A 55 7.31 -27.62 -13.65
C LEU A 55 7.83 -26.89 -14.91
N ARG A 56 6.93 -26.22 -15.63
CA ARG A 56 7.24 -25.46 -16.86
C ARG A 56 7.50 -23.99 -16.60
N SER A 57 6.79 -23.40 -15.63
CA SER A 57 6.93 -22.00 -15.28
C SER A 57 6.63 -21.82 -13.80
N ALA A 58 7.43 -20.99 -13.15
CA ALA A 58 7.18 -20.48 -11.82
C ALA A 58 7.38 -18.97 -11.90
N ASN A 59 6.37 -18.20 -11.54
CA ASN A 59 6.45 -16.74 -11.47
C ASN A 59 6.22 -16.32 -10.04
N PHE A 60 7.02 -15.35 -9.61
CA PHE A 60 6.90 -14.70 -8.32
C PHE A 60 7.02 -13.21 -8.59
N ASP A 61 5.96 -12.49 -8.28
CA ASP A 61 5.88 -11.05 -8.48
C ASP A 61 5.49 -10.40 -7.16
N THR A 62 6.02 -9.21 -6.93
CA THR A 62 5.68 -8.38 -5.78
C THR A 62 5.29 -7.01 -6.30
N ASN A 63 4.08 -6.58 -5.99
CA ASN A 63 3.59 -5.25 -6.28
C ASN A 63 3.36 -4.50 -4.98
N GLN A 64 3.56 -3.19 -5.00
CA GLN A 64 3.29 -2.33 -3.85
C GLN A 64 2.79 -0.96 -4.29
N GLY A 65 2.05 -0.31 -3.41
CA GLY A 65 1.46 0.97 -3.76
C GLY A 65 0.77 1.68 -2.61
N PHE A 66 0.25 2.85 -2.93
CA PHE A 66 -0.62 3.59 -2.01
C PHE A 66 -1.69 4.36 -2.77
N GLY A 67 -2.81 4.58 -2.10
CA GLY A 67 -3.87 5.49 -2.53
C GLY A 67 -4.12 6.54 -1.46
N LEU A 68 -4.20 7.81 -1.85
CA LEU A 68 -4.56 8.93 -1.00
C LEU A 68 -5.85 9.56 -1.50
N ARG A 69 -6.85 9.64 -0.61
CA ARG A 69 -8.09 10.36 -0.85
C ARG A 69 -8.21 11.54 0.09
N ALA A 70 -8.62 12.68 -0.44
CA ALA A 70 -8.94 13.89 0.32
C ALA A 70 -10.35 14.35 -0.02
N ILE A 71 -11.11 14.79 0.99
CA ILE A 71 -12.49 15.25 0.86
C ILE A 71 -12.53 16.70 1.32
N HIS A 72 -13.12 17.57 0.51
CA HIS A 72 -13.39 18.96 0.88
C HIS A 72 -14.77 19.38 0.36
N ASP A 73 -15.70 19.61 1.28
CA ASP A 73 -17.13 19.83 1.04
C ASP A 73 -17.73 18.73 0.15
N GLN A 74 -18.03 19.03 -1.10
CA GLN A 74 -18.58 18.08 -2.08
C GLN A 74 -17.53 17.54 -3.07
N THR A 75 -16.26 17.94 -2.91
CA THR A 75 -15.16 17.56 -3.81
C THR A 75 -14.33 16.44 -3.20
N VAL A 76 -13.97 15.46 -4.04
CA VAL A 76 -13.05 14.39 -3.67
C VAL A 76 -11.84 14.42 -4.59
N ALA A 77 -10.65 14.48 -4.02
CA ALA A 77 -9.38 14.39 -4.72
C ALA A 77 -8.71 13.03 -4.47
N TYR A 78 -8.06 12.50 -5.50
CA TYR A 78 -7.37 11.21 -5.47
C TYR A 78 -5.95 11.35 -6.00
N ALA A 79 -5.00 10.71 -5.34
CA ALA A 79 -3.64 10.49 -5.82
C ALA A 79 -3.24 9.04 -5.51
N HIS A 80 -2.46 8.40 -6.37
CA HIS A 80 -1.99 7.03 -6.14
C HIS A 80 -0.61 6.80 -6.74
N PHE A 81 0.05 5.74 -6.29
CA PHE A 81 1.30 5.20 -6.83
C PHE A 81 1.23 3.67 -6.81
N SER A 82 1.83 3.03 -7.80
CA SER A 82 1.95 1.57 -7.93
C SER A 82 3.29 1.22 -8.57
N GLU A 83 3.98 0.23 -8.02
CA GLU A 83 5.26 -0.35 -8.50
C GLU A 83 5.17 -1.87 -8.53
#